data_AF-B5M7A3-F1
#
_entry.id   AF-B5M7A3-F1
#
_cell.length_a   1.000
_cell.length_b   1.000
_cell.length_c   1.000
_cell.angle_alpha   90.00
_cell.angle_beta   90.00
_cell.angle_gamma   90.00
#
_symmetry.space_group_name_H-M   'P 1'
#
loop_
_entity.id
_entity.type
_entity.pdbx_description
1 polymer ?
#
loop_
_entity_poly.entity_id
_entity_poly.type
_entity_poly.pdbx_seq_one_letter_code
_entity_poly.pdbx_strand_id
1 'polypeptide(L)'
;MQSLLAGVVQITSRPLVRALQTSPIARQKWKILRLNHVAVATLQLEKLTSFYKDTLGLKVSEPVPQKEHGVTTVFVDVGNTKFELLLPLGDKSPIASFLEKNKGGGAHHVCLEVDDIEAAVADL
;
A
#
# COMPACT_ATOMS: atom_id res chain seq x y z
N MET A 1 0.22 -24.39 -35.63
CA MET A 1 0.97 -23.86 -34.48
C MET A 1 -0.03 -23.25 -33.52
N GLN A 2 -0.18 -23.87 -32.35
CA GLN A 2 -1.12 -23.48 -31.30
C GLN A 2 -0.72 -22.15 -30.67
N SER A 3 -1.69 -21.28 -30.43
CA SER A 3 -1.76 -20.50 -29.19
C SER A 3 -3.23 -20.33 -28.85
N LEU A 4 -3.70 -21.20 -27.96
CA LEU A 4 -5.01 -21.16 -27.34
C LEU A 4 -4.97 -20.08 -26.26
N LEU A 5 -5.68 -18.97 -26.48
CA LEU A 5 -6.14 -18.10 -25.41
C LEU A 5 -7.35 -18.79 -24.73
N ALA A 6 -7.10 -19.53 -23.66
CA ALA A 6 -8.12 -19.84 -22.67
C ALA A 6 -8.31 -18.59 -21.79
N GLY A 7 -9.48 -18.09 -21.42
CA GLY A 7 -10.84 -18.62 -21.44
C GLY A 7 -11.52 -17.97 -20.24
N VAL A 8 -12.32 -16.92 -20.45
CA VAL A 8 -13.20 -16.36 -19.41
C VAL A 8 -14.61 -16.80 -19.75
N VAL A 9 -15.13 -17.73 -18.95
CA VAL A 9 -16.54 -18.13 -18.94
C VAL A 9 -17.29 -17.10 -18.10
N GLN A 10 -18.00 -16.16 -18.74
CA GLN A 10 -18.90 -15.25 -18.03
C GLN A 10 -20.32 -15.83 -18.04
N ILE A 11 -20.71 -16.47 -16.93
CA ILE A 11 -22.09 -16.92 -16.70
C ILE A 11 -22.94 -15.70 -16.33
N THR A 12 -23.97 -15.44 -17.12
CA THR A 12 -25.02 -14.42 -16.91
C THR A 12 -25.71 -14.65 -15.56
N SER A 13 -26.10 -13.65 -14.77
CA SER A 13 -27.35 -12.91 -14.96
C SER A 13 -27.55 -11.96 -13.76
N ARG A 14 -27.26 -10.68 -13.95
CA ARG A 14 -27.74 -9.49 -13.20
C ARG A 14 -26.79 -8.34 -13.55
N PRO A 15 -27.25 -7.23 -14.14
CA PRO A 15 -26.42 -6.04 -14.23
C PRO A 15 -26.38 -5.45 -12.82
N LEU A 16 -25.46 -5.90 -11.98
CA LEU A 16 -25.05 -5.15 -10.79
C LEU A 16 -23.82 -4.32 -11.15
N VAL A 17 -23.91 -3.57 -12.26
CA VAL A 17 -23.15 -2.33 -12.35
C VAL A 17 -23.89 -1.37 -11.42
N ARG A 18 -23.62 -1.48 -10.12
CA ARG A 18 -23.87 -0.37 -9.21
C ARG A 18 -22.98 0.74 -9.74
N ALA A 19 -23.59 1.64 -10.52
CA ALA A 19 -22.93 2.84 -10.98
C ALA A 19 -22.20 3.42 -9.77
N LEU A 20 -20.89 3.61 -9.91
CA LEU A 20 -20.15 4.51 -9.05
C LEU A 20 -20.95 5.81 -9.11
N GLN A 21 -21.75 6.07 -8.09
CA GLN A 21 -22.53 7.29 -8.01
C GLN A 21 -21.49 8.40 -7.93
N THR A 22 -21.25 9.07 -9.06
CA THR A 22 -20.50 10.32 -9.09
C THR A 22 -21.43 11.37 -8.52
N SER A 23 -21.63 11.34 -7.21
CA SER A 23 -22.04 12.54 -6.51
C SER A 23 -21.05 13.62 -6.91
N PRO A 24 -21.49 14.80 -7.38
CA PRO A 24 -20.57 15.89 -7.63
C PRO A 24 -19.98 16.25 -6.28
N ILE A 25 -18.75 15.79 -6.02
CA ILE A 25 -17.99 16.26 -4.87
C ILE A 25 -17.92 17.77 -5.08
N ALA A 26 -18.56 18.53 -4.19
CA ALA A 26 -18.54 19.98 -4.20
C ALA A 26 -17.09 20.43 -4.46
N ARG A 27 -16.90 21.34 -5.44
CA ARG A 27 -15.62 21.75 -6.03
C ARG A 27 -14.44 21.54 -5.08
N GLN A 28 -13.80 20.37 -5.15
CA GLN A 28 -12.58 20.14 -4.40
C GLN A 28 -11.54 21.12 -4.90
N LYS A 29 -10.98 21.92 -3.99
CA LYS A 29 -9.94 22.91 -4.28
C LYS A 29 -8.57 22.27 -4.47
N TRP A 30 -8.46 20.99 -4.17
CA TRP A 30 -7.30 20.13 -4.25
C TRP A 30 -7.71 18.83 -4.96
N LYS A 31 -6.73 18.03 -5.38
CA LYS A 31 -6.93 16.79 -6.14
C LYS A 31 -6.08 15.67 -5.55
N ILE A 32 -6.66 14.47 -5.53
CA ILE A 32 -5.89 13.24 -5.37
C ILE A 32 -5.13 12.97 -6.67
N LEU A 33 -3.83 12.78 -6.56
CA LEU A 33 -2.94 12.53 -7.70
C LEU A 33 -2.81 11.03 -7.96
N ARG A 34 -2.08 10.32 -7.09
CA ARG A 34 -1.78 8.90 -7.26
C ARG A 34 -1.52 8.20 -5.93
N LEU A 35 -1.45 6.87 -5.99
CA LEU A 35 -0.97 6.04 -4.90
C LEU A 35 0.56 6.21 -4.75
N ASN A 36 1.00 6.76 -3.62
CA ASN A 36 2.41 6.87 -3.30
C ASN A 36 2.97 5.50 -2.89
N HIS A 37 2.38 4.93 -1.84
CA HIS A 37 2.77 3.62 -1.30
C HIS A 37 1.66 2.94 -0.51
N VAL A 38 1.86 1.64 -0.28
CA VAL A 38 1.11 0.83 0.68
C VAL A 38 2.05 0.36 1.77
N ALA A 39 1.77 0.73 3.02
CA ALA A 39 2.56 0.34 4.17
C ALA A 39 2.09 -1.01 4.72
N VAL A 40 3.04 -1.91 4.94
CA VAL A 40 2.81 -3.27 5.48
C VAL A 40 3.64 -3.42 6.75
N ALA A 41 2.97 -3.51 7.89
CA ALA A 41 3.64 -3.75 9.16
C ALA A 41 3.93 -5.25 9.33
N THR A 42 5.14 -5.59 9.77
CA THR A 42 5.56 -6.98 10.00
C THR A 42 6.57 -7.07 11.14
N LEU A 43 6.62 -8.23 11.81
CA LEU A 43 7.70 -8.61 12.74
C LEU A 43 8.77 -9.49 12.06
N GLN A 44 8.57 -9.84 10.78
CA GLN A 44 9.44 -10.72 10.00
C GLN A 44 9.94 -9.98 8.75
N LEU A 45 10.70 -8.89 8.96
CA LEU A 45 11.12 -7.99 7.88
C LEU A 45 12.01 -8.70 6.86
N GLU A 46 12.97 -9.50 7.32
CA GLU A 46 13.94 -10.21 6.47
C GLU A 46 13.22 -11.25 5.60
N LYS A 47 12.32 -12.04 6.20
CA LYS A 47 11.54 -13.04 5.47
C LYS A 47 10.68 -12.40 4.38
N LEU A 48 10.04 -11.28 4.69
CA LEU A 48 9.17 -10.58 3.75
C LEU A 48 10.00 -9.91 2.63
N THR A 49 11.15 -9.34 2.98
CA THR A 49 12.12 -8.79 2.03
C THR A 49 12.61 -9.87 1.05
N SER A 50 13.03 -11.03 1.56
CA SER A 50 13.44 -12.16 0.72
C SER A 50 12.29 -12.68 -0.14
N PHE A 51 11.06 -12.71 0.36
CA PHE A 51 9.93 -13.11 -0.47
C PHE A 51 9.75 -12.16 -1.68
N TYR A 52 9.75 -10.84 -1.46
CA TYR A 52 9.60 -9.88 -2.55
C TYR A 52 10.81 -9.87 -3.50
N LYS A 53 12.03 -10.02 -2.97
CA LYS A 53 13.27 -10.00 -3.75
C LYS A 53 13.53 -11.30 -4.48
N ASP A 54 13.58 -12.41 -3.74
CA ASP A 54 14.11 -13.69 -4.20
C ASP A 54 13.00 -14.55 -4.84
N THR A 55 11.78 -14.51 -4.30
CA THR A 55 10.65 -15.29 -4.85
C THR A 55 9.95 -14.54 -5.99
N LEU A 56 9.69 -13.24 -5.81
CA LEU A 56 8.96 -12.43 -6.80
C LEU A 56 9.87 -11.65 -7.77
N GLY A 57 11.18 -11.59 -7.52
CA GLY A 57 12.14 -10.94 -8.41
C GLY A 57 12.05 -9.42 -8.44
N LEU A 58 11.46 -8.79 -7.42
CA LEU A 58 11.29 -7.34 -7.38
C LEU A 58 12.55 -6.62 -6.89
N LYS A 59 12.64 -5.34 -7.22
CA LYS A 59 13.70 -4.48 -6.68
C LYS A 59 13.35 -4.10 -5.26
N VAL A 60 14.22 -4.48 -4.32
CA VAL A 60 14.04 -4.23 -2.89
C VAL A 60 15.25 -3.46 -2.37
N SER A 61 15.01 -2.41 -1.57
CA SER A 61 16.07 -1.64 -0.94
C SER A 61 16.68 -2.37 0.26
N GLU A 62 17.83 -1.88 0.72
CA GLU A 62 18.32 -2.23 2.06
C GLU A 62 17.39 -1.65 3.14
N PRO A 63 17.38 -2.24 4.36
CA PRO A 63 16.64 -1.68 5.49
C PRO A 63 17.18 -0.31 5.92
N VAL A 64 16.28 0.67 6.05
CA VAL A 64 16.60 2.04 6.46
C VAL A 64 15.97 2.32 7.84
N PRO A 65 16.78 2.54 8.89
CA PRO A 65 16.25 2.90 10.20
C PRO A 65 15.78 4.36 10.21
N GLN A 66 14.48 4.58 10.37
CA GLN A 66 13.85 5.90 10.50
C GLN A 66 13.55 6.18 11.98
N LYS A 67 14.58 6.60 12.72
CA LYS A 67 14.51 6.77 14.18
C LYS A 67 13.42 7.75 14.62
N GLU A 68 13.24 8.85 13.90
CA GLU A 68 12.21 9.87 14.22
C GLU A 68 10.78 9.33 14.07
N HIS A 69 10.59 8.36 13.16
CA HIS A 69 9.30 7.71 12.93
C HIS A 69 9.12 6.42 13.73
N GLY A 70 10.15 5.98 14.47
CA GLY A 70 10.11 4.75 15.28
C GLY A 70 9.92 3.48 14.44
N VAL A 71 10.40 3.45 13.19
CA VAL A 71 10.31 2.29 12.30
C VAL A 71 11.59 2.07 11.51
N THR A 72 11.88 0.82 11.16
CA THR A 72 12.81 0.46 10.10
C THR A 72 12.00 0.13 8.86
N THR A 73 12.33 0.75 7.73
CA THR A 73 11.59 0.61 6.47
C THR A 73 12.43 -0.09 5.42
N VAL A 74 11.81 -1.02 4.69
CA VAL A 74 12.32 -1.56 3.43
C VAL A 74 11.37 -1.18 2.31
N PHE A 75 11.90 -0.67 1.21
CA PHE A 75 11.11 -0.27 0.05
C PHE A 75 11.14 -1.36 -1.01
N VAL A 76 9.96 -1.80 -1.44
CA VAL A 76 9.78 -2.71 -2.57
C VAL A 76 9.20 -1.93 -3.74
N ASP A 77 9.93 -1.88 -4.85
CA ASP A 77 9.52 -1.17 -6.06
C ASP A 77 8.74 -2.10 -6.99
N VAL A 78 7.50 -1.73 -7.30
CA VAL A 78 6.62 -2.44 -8.24
C VAL A 78 6.40 -1.66 -9.54
N GLY A 79 7.21 -0.65 -9.81
CA GLY A 79 7.20 0.17 -11.02
C GLY A 79 6.26 1.36 -10.95
N ASN A 80 4.96 1.14 -10.70
CA ASN A 80 3.97 2.21 -10.62
C ASN A 80 3.82 2.85 -9.23
N THR A 81 4.17 2.11 -8.18
CA THR A 81 4.09 2.51 -6.76
C THR A 81 5.11 1.71 -5.95
N LYS A 82 5.05 1.81 -4.62
CA LYS A 82 5.95 1.11 -3.69
C LYS A 82 5.18 0.42 -2.57
N PHE A 83 5.72 -0.70 -2.10
CA PHE A 83 5.38 -1.20 -0.77
C PHE A 83 6.44 -0.75 0.24
N GLU A 84 5.98 -0.29 1.39
CA GLU A 84 6.84 0.04 2.52
C GLU A 84 6.67 -1.02 3.60
N LEU A 85 7.68 -1.87 3.78
CA LEU A 85 7.67 -2.90 4.81
C LEU A 85 8.21 -2.29 6.10
N LEU A 86 7.38 -2.26 7.14
CA LEU A 86 7.67 -1.56 8.38
C LEU A 86 7.91 -2.57 9.51
N LEU A 87 9.09 -2.47 10.13
CA LEU A 87 9.43 -3.14 11.39
C LEU A 87 9.47 -2.08 12.50
N PRO A 88 8.88 -2.32 13.67
CA PRO A 88 8.94 -1.36 14.77
C PRO A 88 10.39 -1.16 15.23
N LEU A 89 10.75 0.09 15.49
CA LEU A 89 12.06 0.48 15.98
C LEU A 89 11.89 1.26 17.29
N GLY A 90 12.37 0.66 18.38
CA GLY A 90 12.27 1.20 19.74
C GLY A 90 10.90 0.97 20.41
N ASP A 91 10.87 1.18 21.73
CA ASP A 91 9.73 0.81 22.59
C ASP A 91 8.47 1.66 22.36
N LYS A 92 8.62 2.82 21.70
CA LYS A 92 7.52 3.77 21.41
C LYS A 92 7.11 3.77 19.94
N SER A 93 7.39 2.68 19.22
CA SER A 93 7.03 2.59 17.80
C SER A 93 5.52 2.75 17.60
N PRO A 94 5.07 3.59 16.65
CA PRO A 94 3.64 3.85 16.44
C PRO A 94 2.88 2.61 15.94
N ILE A 95 3.57 1.65 15.32
CA ILE A 95 2.97 0.43 14.78
C ILE A 95 2.95 -0.75 15.76
N ALA A 96 3.51 -0.58 16.98
CA ALA A 96 3.61 -1.66 17.96
C ALA A 96 2.24 -2.23 18.34
N SER A 97 1.29 -1.36 18.69
CA SER A 97 -0.08 -1.76 19.05
C SER A 97 -0.84 -2.46 17.92
N PHE A 98 -0.53 -2.13 16.66
CA PHE A 98 -1.09 -2.82 15.50
C PHE A 98 -0.58 -4.26 15.41
N LEU A 99 0.72 -4.47 15.62
CA LEU A 99 1.36 -5.79 15.55
C LEU A 99 1.02 -6.69 16.76
N GLU A 100 0.73 -6.11 17.92
CA GLU A 100 0.19 -6.85 19.07
C GLU A 100 -1.15 -7.51 18.73
N LYS A 101 -2.03 -6.78 18.04
CA LYS A 101 -3.34 -7.26 17.58
C LYS A 101 -3.21 -8.17 16.36
N ASN A 102 -2.27 -7.86 15.46
CA ASN A 102 -2.07 -8.54 14.18
C ASN A 102 -0.69 -9.21 14.16
N LYS A 103 -0.54 -10.30 14.92
CA LYS A 103 0.74 -11.01 15.08
C LYS A 103 1.33 -11.54 13.76
N GLY A 104 0.50 -11.75 12.75
CA GLY A 104 0.93 -12.15 11.41
C GLY A 104 1.46 -11.00 10.53
N GLY A 105 1.40 -9.76 11.02
CA GLY A 105 1.57 -8.57 10.20
C GLY A 105 0.34 -8.27 9.34
N GLY A 106 0.43 -7.24 8.50
CA GLY A 106 -0.64 -6.88 7.58
C GLY A 106 -0.49 -5.48 6.98
N ALA A 107 -1.38 -5.15 6.04
CA ALA A 107 -1.50 -3.80 5.50
C ALA A 107 -1.90 -2.84 6.63
N HIS A 108 -1.08 -1.82 6.86
CA HIS A 108 -1.25 -0.86 7.94
C HIS A 108 -1.96 0.40 7.45
N HIS A 109 -1.51 0.98 6.34
CA HIS A 109 -2.13 2.16 5.75
C HIS A 109 -1.79 2.28 4.26
N VAL A 110 -2.50 3.19 3.60
CA VAL A 110 -2.31 3.57 2.19
C VAL A 110 -2.02 5.06 2.16
N CYS A 111 -1.01 5.46 1.39
CA CYS A 111 -0.63 6.86 1.24
C CYS A 111 -0.95 7.36 -0.18
N LEU A 112 -1.76 8.41 -0.26
CA LEU A 112 -2.14 9.06 -1.51
C LEU A 112 -1.48 10.43 -1.61
N GLU A 113 -0.95 10.75 -2.79
CA GLU A 113 -0.42 12.08 -3.07
C GLU A 113 -1.57 13.05 -3.36
N VAL A 114 -1.45 14.27 -2.85
CA VAL A 114 -2.33 15.40 -3.14
C VAL A 114 -1.53 16.50 -3.84
N ASP A 115 -2.19 17.31 -4.66
CA ASP A 115 -1.55 18.45 -5.34
C ASP A 115 -1.26 19.64 -4.41
N ASP A 116 -2.06 19.81 -3.36
CA ASP A 116 -1.89 20.84 -2.33
C ASP A 116 -2.27 20.30 -0.94
N ILE A 117 -1.27 20.14 -0.08
CA ILE A 117 -1.45 19.61 1.28
C ILE A 117 -2.14 20.61 2.21
N GLU A 118 -1.87 21.91 2.06
CA GLU A 118 -2.46 22.94 2.93
C GLU A 118 -3.95 23.10 2.59
N ALA A 119 -4.29 23.12 1.30
CA ALA A 119 -5.68 23.15 0.85
C ALA A 119 -6.44 21.88 1.24
N ALA A 120 -5.80 20.71 1.18
CA ALA A 120 -6.42 19.45 1.60
C ALA A 120 -6.69 19.42 3.12
N VAL A 121 -5.73 19.83 3.94
CA VAL A 121 -5.89 19.89 5.41
C VAL A 121 -6.92 20.94 5.83
N ALA A 122 -6.99 22.08 5.15
CA ALA A 122 -7.97 23.12 5.48
C ALA A 122 -9.43 22.74 5.12
N ASP A 123 -9.63 21.77 4.23
CA ASP A 123 -10.94 21.32 3.74
C ASP A 123 -11.50 20.10 4.51
N LEU A 124 -10.67 19.39 5.29
CA LEU A 124 -11.00 18.14 6.00
C LEU A 124 -11.08 18.32 7.52
#